data_AF-A0A7S7SPD3-F1
#
_entry.id   AF-A0A7S7SPD3-F1
#
_cell.length_a   1.000
_cell.length_b   1.000
_cell.length_c   1.000
_cell.angle_alpha   90.00
_cell.angle_beta   90.00
_cell.angle_gamma   90.00
#
_symmetry.space_group_name_H-M   'P 1'
#
loop_
_entity.id
_entity.type
_entity.pdbx_description
1 polymer ?
#
loop_
_entity_poly.entity_id
_entity_poly.type
_entity_poly.pdbx_seq_one_letter_code
_entity_poly.pdbx_strand_id
1 'polypeptide(L)'
;MSTPPAPPHAELIDRPFSFYPPISGVENNEWRLREATWSEMMVRNTQEDLEIAIPRQYFGGISETDKPVMIVGLTQELEYKTGAVWPMKRKVYSMPVAPMSRPPGPKAVADPSEPTGLGAIMGTGAMGNESRIGKMIMVTFFSVVTLGLMIWALVKFTPDAKPTFVAKDQGYLELNREDDYFGIVRKLGQPSADRFKPESGELQYRLLEYKDRGYAVILMGTKQEDVRYIGTMGLGPDGKGWAPLHSIDYAKGANTMGILRTMPKF
;
A
#
# COMPACT_ATOMS: atom_id res chain seq x y z
N MET A 1 16.53 16.05 -25.33
CA MET A 1 16.32 16.96 -24.19
C MET A 1 17.29 16.51 -23.12
N SER A 2 18.41 17.22 -22.94
CA SER A 2 19.46 16.80 -21.98
C SER A 2 19.05 17.22 -20.57
N THR A 3 18.74 16.23 -19.73
CA THR A 3 18.47 16.43 -18.30
C THR A 3 19.72 17.00 -17.63
N PRO A 4 19.61 18.05 -16.80
CA PRO A 4 20.77 18.66 -16.15
C PRO A 4 21.47 17.65 -15.24
N PRO A 5 22.81 17.54 -15.28
CA PRO A 5 23.56 16.57 -14.49
C PRO A 5 23.54 16.96 -13.02
N ALA A 6 22.85 16.18 -12.18
CA ALA A 6 22.93 16.33 -10.73
C ALA A 6 24.16 15.55 -10.21
N PRO A 7 25.12 16.18 -9.49
CA PRO A 7 26.21 15.45 -8.86
C PRO A 7 25.64 14.36 -7.92
N PRO A 8 26.25 13.16 -7.83
CA PRO A 8 27.58 12.73 -8.29
C PRO A 8 27.71 12.30 -9.78
N HIS A 9 26.67 12.47 -10.62
CA HIS A 9 26.68 12.02 -12.02
C HIS A 9 27.91 12.47 -12.83
N ALA A 10 28.36 13.72 -12.67
CA ALA A 10 29.45 14.28 -13.46
C ALA A 10 30.81 13.59 -13.25
N GLU A 11 31.07 13.02 -12.07
CA GLU A 11 32.35 12.38 -11.73
C GLU A 11 32.42 10.91 -12.18
N LEU A 12 31.26 10.30 -12.44
CA LEU A 12 31.10 8.88 -12.78
C LEU A 12 30.86 8.63 -14.27
N ILE A 13 30.59 9.68 -15.05
CA ILE A 13 30.45 9.59 -16.50
C ILE A 13 31.78 9.10 -17.09
N ASP A 14 31.71 8.08 -17.95
CA ASP A 14 32.82 7.51 -18.72
C ASP A 14 33.95 6.82 -17.93
N ARG A 15 33.82 6.64 -16.61
CA ARG A 15 34.80 5.89 -15.79
C ARG A 15 34.17 4.65 -15.14
N PRO A 16 34.87 3.49 -15.12
CA PRO A 16 34.44 2.35 -14.34
C PRO A 16 34.66 2.61 -12.84
N PHE A 17 33.74 2.11 -12.01
CA PHE A 17 33.81 2.22 -10.55
C PHE A 17 33.29 0.94 -9.87
N SER A 18 33.59 0.80 -8.59
CA SER A 18 33.15 -0.32 -7.76
C SER A 18 32.27 0.17 -6.61
N PHE A 19 31.25 -0.60 -6.23
CA PHE A 19 30.44 -0.27 -5.07
C PHE A 19 31.08 -0.75 -3.77
N TYR A 20 30.94 0.03 -2.70
CA TYR A 20 31.29 -0.40 -1.35
C TYR A 20 30.18 -0.03 -0.36
N PRO A 21 29.50 -1.01 0.26
CA PRO A 21 29.67 -2.47 0.11
C PRO A 21 29.35 -3.00 -1.31
N PRO A 22 29.88 -4.16 -1.73
CA PRO A 22 29.49 -4.77 -2.99
C PRO A 22 28.01 -5.19 -2.99
N ILE A 23 27.38 -5.21 -4.16
CA ILE A 23 26.00 -5.69 -4.31
C ILE A 23 25.99 -7.21 -4.17
N SER A 24 25.24 -7.72 -3.19
CA SER A 24 25.11 -9.16 -2.94
C SER A 24 24.37 -9.83 -4.10
N GLY A 25 24.87 -10.98 -4.56
CA GLY A 25 24.29 -11.73 -5.69
C GLY A 25 24.83 -11.36 -7.07
N VAL A 26 25.85 -10.50 -7.13
CA VAL A 26 26.60 -10.17 -8.35
C VAL A 26 28.06 -10.59 -8.15
N GLU A 27 28.66 -11.29 -9.11
CA GLU A 27 30.03 -11.82 -8.96
C GLU A 27 31.07 -10.72 -9.18
N ASN A 28 30.85 -9.87 -10.19
CA ASN A 28 31.78 -8.81 -10.56
C ASN A 28 31.32 -7.45 -10.05
N ASN A 29 32.18 -6.75 -9.32
CA ASN A 29 31.85 -5.44 -8.74
C ASN A 29 32.47 -4.28 -9.54
N GLU A 30 32.40 -4.32 -10.86
CA GLU A 30 32.88 -3.26 -11.74
C GLU A 30 31.74 -2.73 -12.59
N TRP A 31 31.38 -1.47 -12.39
CA TRP A 31 30.17 -0.86 -12.89
C TRP A 31 30.48 0.41 -13.69
N ARG A 32 29.60 0.73 -14.64
CA ARG A 32 29.61 1.98 -15.40
C ARG A 32 28.25 2.65 -15.32
N LEU A 33 28.25 3.97 -15.20
CA LEU A 33 27.03 4.75 -15.22
C LEU A 33 26.51 4.84 -16.65
N ARG A 34 25.24 4.47 -16.87
CA ARG A 34 24.55 4.58 -18.17
C ARG A 34 23.70 5.83 -18.24
N GLU A 35 22.85 6.02 -17.25
CA GLU A 35 21.92 7.12 -17.18
C GLU A 35 21.72 7.51 -15.72
N ALA A 36 21.57 8.80 -15.45
CA ALA A 36 21.13 9.27 -14.14
C ALA A 36 19.91 10.17 -14.28
N THR A 37 18.84 9.76 -13.62
CA THR A 37 17.65 10.58 -13.42
C THR A 37 17.71 11.25 -12.04
N TRP A 38 16.68 12.02 -11.71
CA TRP A 38 16.54 12.69 -10.40
C TRP A 38 16.31 11.72 -9.24
N SER A 39 15.77 10.53 -9.49
CA SER A 39 15.45 9.53 -8.46
C SER A 39 16.30 8.28 -8.55
N GLU A 40 16.83 7.95 -9.73
CA GLU A 40 17.47 6.67 -10.01
C GLU A 40 18.76 6.85 -10.81
N MET A 41 19.71 5.95 -10.58
CA MET A 41 20.93 5.84 -11.37
C MET A 41 20.99 4.46 -12.00
N MET A 42 21.01 4.43 -13.33
CA MET A 42 21.13 3.22 -14.12
C MET A 42 22.61 2.88 -14.26
N VAL A 43 23.01 1.75 -13.69
CA VAL A 43 24.39 1.25 -13.75
C VAL A 43 24.42 -0.08 -14.50
N ARG A 44 25.48 -0.28 -15.28
CA ARG A 44 25.72 -1.51 -16.02
C ARG A 44 27.00 -2.16 -15.54
N ASN A 45 26.95 -3.47 -15.32
CA ASN A 45 28.13 -4.25 -15.02
C ASN A 45 29.03 -4.36 -16.26
N THR A 46 30.34 -4.27 -16.07
CA THR A 46 31.31 -4.25 -17.17
C THR A 46 31.63 -5.65 -17.69
N GLN A 47 31.46 -6.66 -16.83
CA GLN A 47 31.80 -8.06 -17.12
C GLN A 47 30.55 -8.92 -17.30
N GLU A 48 29.51 -8.64 -16.52
CA GLU A 48 28.19 -9.25 -16.68
C GLU A 48 27.32 -8.32 -17.53
N ASP A 49 26.51 -8.83 -18.46
CA ASP A 49 25.58 -8.00 -19.23
C ASP A 49 24.33 -7.64 -18.40
N LEU A 50 24.59 -7.04 -17.22
CA LEU A 50 23.61 -6.79 -16.17
C LEU A 50 23.42 -5.28 -16.00
N GLU A 51 22.19 -4.83 -16.22
CA GLU A 51 21.77 -3.43 -16.05
C GLU A 51 20.82 -3.33 -14.85
N ILE A 52 21.12 -2.38 -13.96
CA ILE A 52 20.42 -2.21 -12.69
C ILE A 52 20.11 -0.74 -12.46
N ALA A 53 18.85 -0.44 -12.13
CA ALA A 53 18.44 0.85 -11.61
C ALA A 53 18.58 0.87 -10.07
N ILE A 54 19.43 1.75 -9.55
CA ILE A 54 19.63 1.93 -8.11
C ILE A 54 19.07 3.29 -7.68
N PRO A 55 18.16 3.35 -6.69
CA PRO A 55 17.67 4.62 -6.15
C PRO A 55 18.81 5.50 -5.63
N ARG A 56 18.77 6.80 -5.95
CA ARG A 56 19.80 7.78 -5.57
C ARG A 56 20.06 7.87 -4.06
N GLN A 57 19.03 7.65 -3.24
CA GLN A 57 19.15 7.61 -1.78
C GLN A 57 20.15 6.56 -1.26
N TYR A 58 20.49 5.56 -2.07
CA TYR A 58 21.44 4.51 -1.72
C TYR A 58 22.86 4.82 -2.16
N PHE A 59 23.08 5.87 -2.95
CA PHE A 59 24.41 6.38 -3.27
C PHE A 59 24.91 7.27 -2.13
N GLY A 60 26.10 6.94 -1.63
CA GLY A 60 26.87 7.73 -0.68
C GLY A 60 27.95 8.56 -1.38
N GLY A 61 28.96 8.93 -0.62
CA GLY A 61 30.10 9.68 -1.14
C GLY A 61 30.93 8.88 -2.13
N ILE A 62 31.46 9.57 -3.14
CA ILE A 62 32.53 9.05 -3.99
C ILE A 62 33.83 9.23 -3.22
N SER A 63 34.54 8.15 -2.96
CA SER A 63 35.89 8.25 -2.41
C SER A 63 36.87 8.31 -3.57
N GLU A 64 37.33 9.52 -3.90
CA GLU A 64 38.55 9.72 -4.67
C GLU A 64 39.67 10.05 -3.66
N THR A 65 40.36 9.03 -3.20
CA THR A 65 41.53 9.22 -2.35
C THR A 65 42.53 8.11 -2.65
N ASP A 66 43.42 8.41 -3.60
CA ASP A 66 44.72 7.74 -3.77
C ASP A 66 44.75 6.26 -4.18
N LYS A 67 43.65 5.71 -4.71
CA LYS A 67 43.57 4.29 -5.16
C LYS A 67 43.32 4.18 -6.67
N PRO A 68 43.82 3.11 -7.33
CA PRO A 68 43.67 2.93 -8.78
C PRO A 68 42.23 2.64 -9.25
N VAL A 69 41.28 2.43 -8.32
CA VAL A 69 39.87 2.10 -8.64
C VAL A 69 38.95 3.07 -7.92
N MET A 70 38.02 3.69 -8.67
CA MET A 70 37.01 4.60 -8.14
C MET A 70 35.98 3.82 -7.32
N ILE A 71 35.77 4.23 -6.06
CA ILE A 71 34.83 3.56 -5.16
C ILE A 71 33.63 4.48 -4.89
N VAL A 72 32.45 3.95 -5.20
CA VAL A 72 31.17 4.57 -4.88
C VAL A 72 30.65 3.94 -3.61
N GLY A 73 30.53 4.74 -2.54
CA GLY A 73 29.92 4.28 -1.30
C GLY A 73 28.44 3.99 -1.50
N LEU A 74 27.95 2.86 -0.99
CA LEU A 74 26.53 2.60 -0.80
C LEU A 74 26.17 2.86 0.66
N THR A 75 25.05 3.57 0.91
CA THR A 75 24.60 3.90 2.26
C THR A 75 24.05 2.68 3.02
N GLN A 76 23.76 1.60 2.30
CA GLN A 76 23.24 0.35 2.82
C GLN A 76 23.70 -0.83 1.95
N GLU A 77 23.71 -2.02 2.53
CA GLU A 77 23.93 -3.26 1.77
C GLU A 77 22.75 -3.51 0.84
N LEU A 78 23.05 -3.81 -0.41
CA LEU A 78 22.09 -4.04 -1.48
C LEU A 78 22.19 -5.50 -1.95
N GLU A 79 21.05 -6.14 -2.21
CA GLU A 79 20.97 -7.51 -2.73
C GLU A 79 20.21 -7.53 -4.05
N TYR A 80 20.79 -8.14 -5.07
CA TYR A 80 20.15 -8.33 -6.36
C TYR A 80 19.23 -9.56 -6.33
N LYS A 81 17.93 -9.35 -6.54
CA LYS A 81 16.90 -10.40 -6.59
C LYS A 81 15.92 -10.12 -7.73
N THR A 82 15.76 -11.09 -8.63
CA THR A 82 14.72 -11.09 -9.68
C THR A 82 14.73 -9.81 -10.54
N GLY A 83 15.89 -9.38 -11.02
CA GLY A 83 15.99 -8.20 -11.89
C GLY A 83 16.02 -6.85 -11.16
N ALA A 84 15.89 -6.82 -9.82
CA ALA A 84 15.84 -5.59 -9.05
C ALA A 84 16.76 -5.65 -7.82
N VAL A 85 17.15 -4.47 -7.32
CA VAL A 85 17.99 -4.35 -6.13
C VAL A 85 17.17 -3.99 -4.90
N TRP A 86 17.39 -4.75 -3.82
CA TRP A 86 16.65 -4.62 -2.57
C TRP A 86 17.59 -4.25 -1.41
N PRO A 87 17.14 -3.39 -0.46
CA PRO A 87 17.87 -3.12 0.77
C PRO A 87 17.99 -4.38 1.63
N MET A 88 19.21 -4.83 1.92
CA MET A 88 19.46 -5.97 2.78
C MET A 88 19.29 -5.55 4.25
N LYS A 89 18.17 -5.92 4.88
CA LYS A 89 17.99 -5.75 6.33
C LYS A 89 18.67 -6.90 7.07
N ARG A 90 19.86 -6.64 7.63
CA ARG A 90 20.51 -7.59 8.53
C ARG A 90 19.62 -7.82 9.76
N LYS A 91 19.07 -9.03 9.89
CA LYS A 91 18.38 -9.46 11.11
C LYS A 91 19.42 -9.66 12.21
N VAL A 92 19.69 -8.62 12.98
CA VAL A 92 20.52 -8.74 14.18
C VAL A 92 19.65 -9.36 15.26
N TYR A 93 19.87 -10.65 15.52
CA TYR A 93 19.39 -11.26 16.76
C TYR A 93 20.29 -10.78 17.89
N SER A 94 19.78 -9.90 18.74
CA SER A 94 20.47 -9.58 20.00
C SER A 94 20.52 -10.86 20.83
N MET A 95 21.72 -11.25 21.27
CA MET A 95 21.80 -12.29 22.31
C MET A 95 21.11 -11.74 23.55
N PRO A 96 20.15 -12.45 24.14
CA PRO A 96 19.61 -12.06 25.45
C PRO A 96 20.77 -12.07 26.44
N VAL A 97 20.96 -10.93 27.12
CA VAL A 97 21.96 -10.81 28.19
C VAL A 97 21.66 -11.89 29.21
N ALA A 98 22.61 -12.81 29.43
CA ALA A 98 22.46 -13.86 30.42
C ALA A 98 22.24 -13.20 31.80
N PRO A 99 21.14 -13.50 32.51
CA PRO A 99 20.95 -12.99 33.86
C PRO A 99 22.07 -13.55 34.73
N MET A 100 22.98 -12.68 35.19
CA MET A 100 24.00 -13.04 36.17
C MET A 100 23.29 -13.68 37.38
N SER A 101 23.59 -14.95 37.63
CA SER A 101 23.11 -15.67 38.80
C SER A 101 23.71 -15.00 40.04
N ARG A 102 22.87 -14.42 40.89
CA ARG A 102 23.28 -13.87 42.18
C ARG A 102 23.91 -15.00 43.01
N PRO A 103 25.08 -14.81 43.64
CA PRO A 103 25.70 -15.85 44.43
C PRO A 103 24.80 -16.23 45.62
N PRO A 104 24.75 -17.53 46.00
CA PRO A 104 23.84 -18.01 47.04
C PRO A 104 24.26 -17.46 48.41
N GLY A 105 23.36 -16.67 49.02
CA GLY A 105 23.44 -16.35 50.44
C GLY A 105 23.12 -17.60 51.28
N PRO A 106 23.64 -17.71 52.51
CA PRO A 106 23.53 -18.91 53.33
C PRO A 106 22.08 -19.22 53.72
N LYS A 107 21.73 -20.50 53.62
CA LYS A 107 20.46 -21.09 54.06
C LYS A 107 20.32 -20.97 55.59
N ALA A 108 19.23 -20.38 56.06
CA ALA A 108 18.80 -20.56 57.44
C ALA A 108 18.19 -21.95 57.60
N VAL A 109 18.69 -22.70 58.58
CA VAL A 109 18.26 -24.05 58.94
C VAL A 109 17.04 -23.96 59.88
N ALA A 110 16.18 -24.97 59.77
CA ALA A 110 14.86 -25.14 60.35
C ALA A 110 14.81 -25.25 61.89
N ASP A 111 13.60 -25.18 62.44
CA ASP A 111 13.25 -25.78 63.73
C ASP A 111 11.82 -26.38 63.68
N PRO A 112 11.45 -27.31 64.58
CA PRO A 112 10.85 -28.59 64.22
C PRO A 112 9.48 -28.78 64.88
N SER A 113 8.48 -29.20 64.12
CA SER A 113 7.26 -29.78 64.69
C SER A 113 6.45 -30.47 63.60
N GLU A 114 6.83 -31.71 63.30
CA GLU A 114 5.85 -32.69 62.84
C GLU A 114 5.01 -33.15 64.04
N PRO A 115 3.72 -33.40 63.80
CA PRO A 115 3.32 -34.79 63.92
C PRO A 115 2.77 -35.31 62.58
N THR A 116 3.45 -36.36 62.10
CA THR A 116 3.02 -37.19 60.99
C THR A 116 1.78 -37.99 61.37
N GLY A 117 0.80 -38.03 60.46
CA GLY A 117 -0.03 -39.21 60.24
C GLY A 117 -1.31 -39.34 61.07
N LEU A 118 -2.45 -39.12 60.39
CA LEU A 118 -3.71 -39.91 60.43
C LEU A 118 -4.96 -39.12 59.98
N GLY A 119 -4.80 -37.93 59.36
CA GLY A 119 -5.91 -37.16 58.78
C GLY A 119 -6.19 -37.43 57.29
N ALA A 120 -5.37 -38.23 56.60
CA ALA A 120 -5.40 -38.34 55.14
C ALA A 120 -6.40 -39.38 54.57
N ILE A 121 -7.30 -39.96 55.39
CA ILE A 121 -8.13 -41.11 54.97
C ILE A 121 -9.65 -40.88 55.12
N MET A 122 -10.13 -39.80 55.73
CA MET A 122 -11.58 -39.52 55.75
C MET A 122 -11.86 -38.09 55.32
N GLY A 123 -12.57 -37.99 54.19
CA GLY A 123 -12.83 -36.73 53.52
C GLY A 123 -13.89 -35.85 54.18
N THR A 124 -14.26 -34.83 53.40
CA THR A 124 -15.32 -33.83 53.62
C THR A 124 -14.91 -32.63 54.47
N GLY A 125 -14.65 -31.50 53.79
CA GLY A 125 -14.43 -30.23 54.48
C GLY A 125 -13.84 -29.10 53.63
N ALA A 126 -14.36 -28.83 52.42
CA ALA A 126 -14.07 -27.57 51.70
C ALA A 126 -15.25 -27.10 50.84
N MET A 127 -16.47 -27.21 51.38
CA MET A 127 -17.66 -26.60 50.79
C MET A 127 -17.59 -25.08 51.07
N GLY A 128 -16.96 -24.32 50.17
CA GLY A 128 -16.85 -22.86 50.29
C GLY A 128 -16.03 -22.13 49.23
N ASN A 129 -15.17 -22.83 48.48
CA ASN A 129 -14.27 -22.19 47.49
C ASN A 129 -14.63 -22.48 46.02
N GLU A 130 -15.43 -23.51 45.73
CA GLU A 130 -15.82 -23.87 44.35
C GLU A 130 -16.66 -22.78 43.67
N SER A 131 -17.51 -22.08 44.42
CA SER A 131 -18.39 -21.05 43.85
C SER A 131 -17.61 -19.87 43.25
N ARG A 132 -16.46 -19.48 43.82
CA ARG A 132 -15.66 -18.36 43.31
C ARG A 132 -14.86 -18.75 42.08
N ILE A 133 -14.30 -19.95 42.06
CA ILE A 133 -13.53 -20.47 40.93
C ILE A 133 -14.45 -20.74 39.74
N GLY A 134 -15.61 -21.37 39.96
CA GLY A 134 -16.62 -21.57 38.92
C GLY A 134 -17.15 -20.25 38.35
N LYS A 135 -17.37 -19.24 39.21
CA LYS A 135 -17.79 -17.90 38.79
C LYS A 135 -16.72 -17.20 37.94
N MET A 136 -15.44 -17.30 38.29
CA MET A 136 -14.35 -16.71 37.48
C MET A 136 -14.21 -17.41 36.12
N ILE A 137 -14.34 -18.74 36.06
CA ILE A 137 -14.31 -19.49 34.80
C ILE A 137 -15.49 -19.06 33.91
N MET A 138 -16.69 -18.94 34.48
CA MET A 138 -17.88 -18.52 33.74
C MET A 138 -17.76 -17.09 33.21
N VAL A 139 -17.24 -16.15 34.00
CA VAL A 139 -16.99 -14.75 33.57
C VAL A 139 -15.96 -14.70 32.44
N THR A 140 -14.91 -15.51 32.53
CA THR A 140 -13.86 -15.57 31.50
C THR A 140 -14.40 -16.14 30.19
N PHE A 141 -15.19 -17.22 30.26
CA PHE A 141 -15.84 -17.77 29.06
C PHE A 141 -16.81 -16.77 28.43
N PHE A 142 -17.64 -16.10 29.24
CA PHE A 142 -18.54 -15.08 28.74
C PHE A 142 -17.80 -13.90 28.12
N SER A 143 -16.67 -13.46 28.67
CA SER A 143 -15.90 -12.36 28.09
C SER A 143 -15.31 -12.73 26.73
N VAL A 144 -14.77 -13.95 26.59
CA VAL A 144 -14.22 -14.45 25.31
C VAL A 144 -15.32 -14.59 24.27
N VAL A 145 -16.47 -15.15 24.64
CA VAL A 145 -17.62 -15.29 23.72
C VAL A 145 -18.15 -13.91 23.33
N THR A 146 -18.27 -12.98 24.27
CA THR A 146 -18.73 -11.61 24.00
C THR A 146 -17.77 -10.88 23.08
N LEU A 147 -16.46 -11.01 23.30
CA LEU A 147 -15.44 -10.41 22.44
C LEU A 147 -15.48 -11.01 21.02
N GLY A 148 -15.63 -12.34 20.92
CA GLY A 148 -15.79 -13.03 19.63
C GLY A 148 -17.03 -12.57 18.88
N LEU A 149 -18.17 -12.47 19.57
CA LEU A 149 -19.42 -11.94 19.00
C LEU A 149 -19.30 -10.47 18.62
N MET A 150 -18.57 -9.65 19.40
CA MET A 150 -18.33 -8.25 19.09
C MET A 150 -17.46 -8.10 17.83
N ILE A 151 -16.40 -8.91 17.69
CA ILE A 151 -15.56 -8.93 16.49
C ILE A 151 -16.38 -9.42 15.29
N TRP A 152 -17.17 -10.48 15.45
CA TRP A 152 -18.05 -10.98 14.40
C TRP A 152 -19.09 -9.95 13.97
N ALA A 153 -19.70 -9.26 14.93
CA ALA A 153 -20.62 -8.16 14.68
C ALA A 153 -19.90 -7.00 13.99
N LEU A 154 -18.68 -6.65 14.38
CA LEU A 154 -17.89 -5.64 13.68
C LEU A 154 -17.66 -6.06 12.22
N VAL A 155 -17.23 -7.29 11.97
CA VAL A 155 -16.98 -7.77 10.60
C VAL A 155 -18.27 -7.81 9.76
N LYS A 156 -19.41 -8.17 10.36
CA LYS A 156 -20.69 -8.27 9.67
C LYS A 156 -21.40 -6.93 9.45
N PHE A 157 -21.31 -6.02 10.43
CA PHE A 157 -21.98 -4.71 10.42
C PHE A 157 -21.09 -3.58 9.91
N THR A 158 -19.77 -3.77 9.84
CA THR A 158 -18.96 -2.90 8.98
C THR A 158 -19.44 -3.18 7.57
N PRO A 159 -20.01 -2.18 6.86
CA PRO A 159 -20.36 -2.35 5.46
C PRO A 159 -19.16 -2.93 4.75
N ASP A 160 -19.39 -3.82 3.79
CA ASP A 160 -18.40 -4.25 2.81
C ASP A 160 -17.79 -2.99 2.16
N ALA A 161 -16.84 -2.35 2.84
CA ALA A 161 -15.73 -1.66 2.23
C ALA A 161 -14.86 -2.78 1.68
N LYS A 162 -15.43 -3.55 0.73
CA LYS A 162 -14.64 -4.19 -0.29
C LYS A 162 -13.82 -3.02 -0.80
N PRO A 163 -12.51 -2.97 -0.57
CA PRO A 163 -11.69 -2.22 -1.48
C PRO A 163 -11.85 -3.03 -2.76
N THR A 164 -12.90 -2.71 -3.53
CA THR A 164 -12.96 -3.10 -4.92
C THR A 164 -11.73 -2.41 -5.46
N PHE A 165 -10.62 -3.15 -5.49
CA PHE A 165 -9.46 -2.83 -6.26
C PHE A 165 -9.99 -2.86 -7.69
N VAL A 166 -10.58 -1.73 -8.09
CA VAL A 166 -10.89 -1.43 -9.47
C VAL A 166 -9.51 -1.28 -10.07
N ALA A 167 -8.98 -2.39 -10.59
CA ALA A 167 -7.82 -2.39 -11.47
C ALA A 167 -8.16 -1.41 -12.59
N LYS A 168 -7.71 -0.15 -12.44
CA LYS A 168 -8.01 1.03 -13.27
C LYS A 168 -8.96 0.70 -14.42
N ASP A 169 -10.26 0.60 -14.12
CA ASP A 169 -11.24 0.32 -15.14
C ASP A 169 -11.34 1.57 -16.00
N GLN A 170 -10.72 1.50 -17.18
CA GLN A 170 -10.65 2.57 -18.15
C GLN A 170 -11.63 2.34 -19.30
N GLY A 171 -12.66 1.50 -19.13
CA GLY A 171 -13.68 1.27 -20.16
C GLY A 171 -14.36 2.57 -20.63
N TYR A 172 -14.36 3.62 -19.80
CA TYR A 172 -14.83 4.95 -20.21
C TYR A 172 -14.02 5.59 -21.36
N LEU A 173 -12.80 5.12 -21.66
CA LEU A 173 -12.01 5.58 -22.80
C LEU A 173 -12.57 5.11 -24.14
N GLU A 174 -13.41 4.07 -24.15
CA GLU A 174 -14.10 3.62 -25.36
C GLU A 174 -15.33 4.48 -25.70
N LEU A 175 -15.69 5.40 -24.81
CA LEU A 175 -16.81 6.31 -25.00
C LEU A 175 -16.41 7.52 -25.84
N ASN A 176 -17.22 7.78 -26.86
CA ASN A 176 -17.07 8.87 -27.81
C ASN A 176 -18.27 9.80 -27.74
N ARG A 177 -18.13 10.99 -28.33
CA ARG A 177 -19.17 12.03 -28.38
C ARG A 177 -20.50 11.61 -29.04
N GLU A 178 -20.47 10.54 -29.81
CA GLU A 178 -21.65 10.03 -30.53
C GLU A 178 -22.43 9.01 -29.69
N ASP A 179 -21.86 8.54 -28.58
CA ASP A 179 -22.53 7.60 -27.70
C ASP A 179 -23.65 8.31 -26.95
N ASP A 180 -24.85 7.79 -27.16
CA ASP A 180 -26.04 8.08 -26.37
C ASP A 180 -26.14 7.11 -25.18
N TYR A 181 -27.25 7.18 -24.46
CA TYR A 181 -27.51 6.27 -23.35
C TYR A 181 -27.36 4.79 -23.74
N PHE A 182 -27.90 4.39 -24.88
CA PHE A 182 -27.87 2.99 -25.32
C PHE A 182 -26.46 2.55 -25.73
N GLY A 183 -25.69 3.43 -26.38
CA GLY A 183 -24.29 3.22 -26.71
C GLY A 183 -23.44 3.01 -25.47
N ILE A 184 -23.65 3.82 -24.43
CA ILE A 184 -22.96 3.69 -23.14
C ILE A 184 -23.34 2.38 -22.45
N VAL A 185 -24.62 2.04 -22.37
CA VAL A 185 -25.08 0.79 -21.74
C VAL A 185 -24.55 -0.43 -22.47
N ARG A 186 -24.43 -0.38 -23.80
CA ARG A 186 -23.85 -1.48 -24.59
C ARG A 186 -22.36 -1.69 -24.30
N LYS A 187 -21.60 -0.63 -24.04
CA LYS A 187 -20.14 -0.68 -23.81
C LYS A 187 -19.80 -0.95 -22.34
N LEU A 188 -20.47 -0.25 -21.42
CA LEU A 188 -20.16 -0.28 -19.98
C LEU A 188 -21.11 -1.16 -19.15
N GLY A 189 -22.24 -1.57 -19.72
CA GLY A 189 -23.30 -2.28 -19.00
C GLY A 189 -24.30 -1.34 -18.32
N GLN A 190 -25.22 -1.93 -17.56
CA GLN A 190 -26.26 -1.17 -16.86
C GLN A 190 -25.66 -0.28 -15.76
N PRO A 191 -26.05 1.01 -15.70
CA PRO A 191 -25.62 1.90 -14.63
C PRO A 191 -26.29 1.53 -13.31
N SER A 192 -25.60 1.77 -12.20
CA SER A 192 -26.12 1.59 -10.85
C SER A 192 -27.20 2.63 -10.48
N ALA A 193 -27.09 3.83 -11.04
CA ALA A 193 -28.10 4.87 -10.90
C ALA A 193 -28.15 5.73 -12.17
N ASP A 194 -29.35 6.22 -12.48
CA ASP A 194 -29.63 7.08 -13.63
C ASP A 194 -30.45 8.27 -13.16
N ARG A 195 -29.91 9.48 -13.34
CA ARG A 195 -30.51 10.72 -12.85
C ARG A 195 -30.41 11.81 -13.89
N PHE A 196 -31.53 12.46 -14.16
CA PHE A 196 -31.53 13.73 -14.88
C PHE A 196 -31.42 14.89 -13.90
N LYS A 197 -30.73 15.97 -14.29
CA LYS A 197 -30.69 17.20 -13.50
C LYS A 197 -32.04 17.92 -13.61
N PRO A 198 -32.81 18.08 -12.52
CA PRO A 198 -34.20 18.58 -12.57
C PRO A 198 -34.33 20.08 -12.90
N GLU A 199 -33.25 20.86 -12.81
CA GLU A 199 -33.24 22.31 -13.09
C GLU A 199 -32.07 22.68 -14.00
N SER A 200 -32.22 22.40 -15.29
CA SER A 200 -31.16 22.67 -16.25
C SER A 200 -31.70 23.34 -17.50
N GLY A 201 -32.18 24.58 -17.34
CA GLY A 201 -32.68 25.50 -18.38
C GLY A 201 -32.76 24.94 -19.82
N GLU A 202 -31.90 25.43 -20.70
CA GLU A 202 -31.83 24.99 -22.12
C GLU A 202 -30.96 23.73 -22.35
N LEU A 203 -30.10 23.39 -21.39
CA LEU A 203 -29.16 22.27 -21.50
C LEU A 203 -29.52 21.20 -20.50
N GLN A 204 -29.98 20.05 -20.96
CA GLN A 204 -30.29 18.89 -20.12
C GLN A 204 -29.01 18.11 -19.80
N TYR A 205 -28.83 17.72 -18.54
CA TYR A 205 -27.75 16.82 -18.12
C TYR A 205 -28.34 15.52 -17.57
N ARG A 206 -27.69 14.41 -17.92
CA ARG A 206 -27.98 13.08 -17.40
C ARG A 206 -26.71 12.48 -16.81
N LEU A 207 -26.82 11.94 -15.61
CA LEU A 207 -25.76 11.29 -14.87
C LEU A 207 -26.05 9.79 -14.79
N LEU A 208 -25.06 8.99 -15.21
CA LEU A 208 -25.08 7.53 -15.10
C LEU A 208 -23.98 7.11 -14.12
N GLU A 209 -24.35 6.64 -12.94
CA GLU A 209 -23.37 6.22 -11.92
C GLU A 209 -22.98 4.75 -12.11
N TYR A 210 -21.68 4.47 -12.09
CA TYR A 210 -21.13 3.11 -12.05
C TYR A 210 -20.36 2.92 -10.75
N LYS A 211 -21.08 2.64 -9.66
CA LYS A 211 -20.50 2.54 -8.31
C LYS A 211 -19.46 1.43 -8.23
N ASP A 212 -19.72 0.30 -8.86
CA ASP A 212 -18.79 -0.84 -8.91
C ASP A 212 -17.48 -0.51 -9.64
N ARG A 213 -17.48 0.49 -10.51
CA ARG A 213 -16.33 0.93 -11.31
C ARG A 213 -15.68 2.22 -10.80
N GLY A 214 -16.27 2.88 -9.80
CA GLY A 214 -15.72 4.10 -9.20
C GLY A 214 -15.79 5.35 -10.10
N TYR A 215 -16.73 5.41 -11.04
CA TYR A 215 -16.91 6.61 -11.87
C TYR A 215 -18.38 6.83 -12.28
N ALA A 216 -18.70 8.05 -12.70
CA ALA A 216 -19.99 8.43 -13.25
C ALA A 216 -19.81 9.03 -14.64
N VAL A 217 -20.67 8.64 -15.56
CA VAL A 217 -20.69 9.14 -16.93
C VAL A 217 -21.71 10.27 -17.03
N ILE A 218 -21.34 11.37 -17.67
CA ILE A 218 -22.20 12.52 -17.88
C ILE A 218 -22.56 12.63 -19.35
N LEU A 219 -23.85 12.77 -19.61
CA LEU A 219 -24.40 13.13 -20.90
C LEU A 219 -25.00 14.53 -20.83
N MET A 220 -24.92 15.26 -21.95
CA MET A 220 -25.51 16.58 -22.12
C MET A 220 -26.19 16.66 -23.48
N GLY A 221 -27.33 17.36 -23.53
CA GLY A 221 -28.04 17.67 -24.76
C GLY A 221 -28.94 18.88 -24.60
N THR A 222 -29.51 19.37 -25.69
CA THR A 222 -30.55 20.43 -25.65
C THR A 222 -31.92 19.88 -25.28
N LYS A 223 -32.13 18.57 -25.46
CA LYS A 223 -33.34 17.84 -25.09
C LYS A 223 -32.98 16.57 -24.32
N GLN A 224 -33.91 16.07 -23.50
CA GLN A 224 -33.70 14.82 -22.75
C GLN A 224 -33.47 13.59 -23.66
N GLU A 225 -34.03 13.61 -24.87
CA GLU A 225 -33.92 12.54 -25.87
C GLU A 225 -32.63 12.58 -26.71
N ASP A 226 -31.92 13.73 -26.77
CA ASP A 226 -30.69 13.92 -27.57
C ASP A 226 -29.50 14.24 -26.66
N VAL A 227 -29.44 13.59 -25.50
CA VAL A 227 -28.29 13.69 -24.59
C VAL A 227 -27.16 12.79 -25.09
N ARG A 228 -25.96 13.36 -25.22
CA ARG A 228 -24.77 12.67 -25.71
C ARG A 228 -23.65 12.74 -24.71
N TYR A 229 -22.77 11.75 -24.75
CA TYR A 229 -21.60 11.70 -23.88
C TYR A 229 -20.74 12.97 -23.98
N ILE A 230 -20.43 13.56 -22.83
CA ILE A 230 -19.53 14.72 -22.74
C ILE A 230 -18.33 14.47 -21.83
N GLY A 231 -18.35 13.45 -20.98
CA GLY A 231 -17.22 13.14 -20.11
C GLY A 231 -17.55 12.22 -18.96
N THR A 232 -16.52 11.87 -18.20
CA THR A 232 -16.59 10.95 -17.06
C THR A 232 -16.01 11.61 -15.82
N MET A 233 -16.70 11.48 -14.69
CA MET A 233 -16.28 11.91 -13.37
C MET A 233 -15.84 10.72 -12.54
N GLY A 234 -14.71 10.83 -11.86
CA GLY A 234 -14.23 9.86 -10.88
C GLY A 234 -14.96 10.02 -9.57
N LEU A 235 -15.63 8.96 -9.15
CA LEU A 235 -16.17 8.79 -7.81
C LEU A 235 -15.06 8.08 -7.03
N GLY A 236 -14.27 8.83 -6.25
CA GLY A 236 -13.14 8.28 -5.48
C GLY A 236 -13.52 7.07 -4.60
N PRO A 237 -12.58 6.45 -3.86
CA PRO A 237 -12.79 5.19 -3.15
C PRO A 237 -14.05 5.14 -2.27
N ASP A 238 -14.43 6.29 -1.71
CA ASP A 238 -15.61 6.46 -0.85
C ASP A 238 -16.92 6.79 -1.61
N GLY A 239 -16.93 6.74 -2.94
CA GLY A 239 -18.05 7.18 -3.79
C GLY A 239 -18.35 8.69 -3.74
N LYS A 240 -17.51 9.45 -3.02
CA LYS A 240 -17.71 10.89 -2.75
C LYS A 240 -16.83 11.80 -3.60
N GLY A 241 -15.78 11.27 -4.22
CA GLY A 241 -14.93 12.05 -5.12
C GLY A 241 -15.73 12.62 -6.30
N TRP A 242 -15.29 13.78 -6.79
CA TRP A 242 -15.90 14.46 -7.92
C TRP A 242 -14.81 15.18 -8.71
N ALA A 243 -14.05 14.42 -9.48
CA ALA A 243 -12.97 14.93 -10.30
C ALA A 243 -13.13 14.42 -11.73
N PRO A 244 -12.95 15.24 -12.75
CA PRO A 244 -13.18 14.79 -14.11
C PRO A 244 -12.00 13.91 -14.58
N LEU A 245 -12.32 12.70 -15.04
CA LEU A 245 -11.37 11.68 -15.51
C LEU A 245 -11.17 11.71 -17.02
N HIS A 246 -12.25 12.01 -17.76
CA HIS A 246 -12.23 12.04 -19.22
C HIS A 246 -13.14 13.15 -19.73
N SER A 247 -12.70 13.80 -20.80
CA SER A 247 -13.42 14.84 -21.53
C SER A 247 -13.28 14.59 -23.02
N ILE A 248 -14.26 15.03 -23.80
CA ILE A 248 -14.18 14.99 -25.25
C ILE A 248 -13.62 16.30 -25.81
N ASP A 249 -12.83 16.17 -26.86
CA ASP A 249 -12.33 17.30 -27.64
C ASP A 249 -13.24 17.53 -28.86
N TYR A 250 -13.54 18.79 -29.14
CA TYR A 250 -14.28 19.23 -30.30
C TYR A 250 -13.34 19.76 -31.39
N ALA A 251 -13.80 19.70 -32.64
CA ALA A 251 -13.14 20.38 -33.74
C ALA A 251 -12.99 21.88 -33.39
N LYS A 252 -11.77 22.42 -33.59
CA LYS A 252 -11.29 23.77 -33.17
C LYS A 252 -10.71 23.89 -31.76
N GLY A 253 -10.40 22.77 -31.08
CA GLY A 253 -9.66 22.79 -29.81
C GLY A 253 -10.49 23.19 -28.59
N ALA A 254 -11.82 23.26 -28.72
CA ALA A 254 -12.72 23.37 -27.59
C ALA A 254 -12.86 22.00 -26.92
N ASN A 255 -12.92 21.95 -25.58
CA ASN A 255 -13.10 20.70 -24.83
C ASN A 255 -14.22 20.82 -23.81
N THR A 256 -14.79 19.69 -23.41
CA THR A 256 -15.82 19.65 -22.35
C THR A 256 -15.22 19.72 -20.94
N MET A 257 -13.89 19.70 -20.83
CA MET A 257 -13.15 19.68 -19.57
C MET A 257 -13.55 20.84 -18.65
N GLY A 258 -13.70 22.05 -19.19
CA GLY A 258 -14.11 23.23 -18.43
C GLY A 258 -15.49 23.06 -17.79
N ILE A 259 -16.44 22.51 -18.55
CA ILE A 259 -17.82 22.30 -18.10
C ILE A 259 -17.85 21.27 -16.97
N LEU A 260 -17.13 20.15 -17.12
CA LEU A 260 -17.05 19.08 -16.13
C LEU A 260 -16.45 19.57 -14.80
N ARG A 261 -15.43 20.45 -14.84
CA ARG A 261 -14.84 21.04 -13.63
C ARG A 261 -15.79 21.95 -12.87
N THR A 262 -16.65 22.66 -13.58
CA THR A 262 -17.64 23.58 -12.98
C THR A 262 -18.94 22.89 -12.59
N MET A 263 -19.11 21.60 -12.92
CA MET A 263 -20.37 20.91 -12.72
C MET A 263 -20.56 20.54 -11.24
N PRO A 264 -21.64 21.01 -10.58
CA PRO A 264 -21.94 20.59 -9.21
C PRO A 264 -22.41 19.13 -9.19
N LYS A 265 -22.21 18.46 -8.05
CA LYS A 265 -22.72 17.11 -7.81
C LYS A 265 -24.25 17.15 -7.67
N PHE A 266 -24.92 16.12 -8.21
CA PHE A 266 -26.38 15.92 -8.12
C PHE A 266 -26.74 14.82 -7.12
#